data_AF-A0A5C7LNT7-F1
#
_entry.id   AF-A0A5C7LNT7-F1
#
_cell.length_a   1.000
_cell.length_b   1.000
_cell.length_c   1.000
_cell.angle_alpha   90.00
_cell.angle_beta   90.00
_cell.angle_gamma   90.00
#
_symmetry.space_group_name_H-M   'P 1'
#
loop_
_entity.id
_entity.type
_entity.pdbx_description
1 polymer ?
#
loop_
_entity_poly.entity_id
_entity_poly.type
_entity_poly.pdbx_seq_one_letter_code
_entity_poly.pdbx_strand_id
1 'polypeptide(L)'
;MKALTIKQPFAHAIAIGAKLVEYRSWKTDYRGPLAIHAGCAIPRITDWDEVRAHYNIDLPDDQEFVLGAIVATAELINVTGDADTGYEWHLSSVMPLSKPVNCLGKLRLWETDVL
;
A
#
# COMPACT_ATOMS: atom_id res chain seq x y z
N MET A 1 -10.73 -11.32 3.66
CA MET A 1 -9.51 -10.66 4.20
C MET A 1 -9.68 -9.15 4.08
N LYS A 2 -9.08 -8.38 4.99
CA LYS A 2 -9.07 -6.91 4.86
C LYS A 2 -8.14 -6.48 3.74
N ALA A 3 -8.49 -5.40 3.05
CA ALA A 3 -7.68 -4.80 2.00
C ALA A 3 -7.61 -3.27 2.17
N LEU A 4 -6.48 -2.69 1.75
CA LEU A 4 -6.26 -1.25 1.72
C LEU A 4 -5.81 -0.82 0.32
N THR A 5 -6.53 0.16 -0.23
CA THR A 5 -6.16 0.79 -1.51
C THR A 5 -5.07 1.84 -1.27
N ILE A 6 -3.94 1.68 -1.95
CA ILE A 6 -2.75 2.53 -1.83
C ILE A 6 -2.39 3.05 -3.23
N LYS A 7 -2.03 4.33 -3.29
CA LYS A 7 -1.63 4.97 -4.56
C LYS A 7 -0.27 4.44 -5.00
N GLN A 8 -0.06 4.26 -6.30
CA GLN A 8 1.30 4.11 -6.82
C GLN A 8 2.07 5.45 -6.68
N PRO A 9 3.41 5.42 -6.50
CA PRO A 9 4.27 4.24 -6.40
C PRO A 9 4.36 3.61 -5.00
N PHE A 10 3.67 4.16 -4.01
CA PHE A 10 3.75 3.69 -2.62
C PHE A 10 3.29 2.23 -2.44
N ALA A 11 2.29 1.79 -3.21
CA ALA A 11 1.85 0.39 -3.21
C ALA A 11 2.99 -0.56 -3.63
N HIS A 12 3.76 -0.20 -4.66
CA HIS A 12 4.95 -0.94 -5.07
C HIS A 12 6.04 -0.90 -4.00
N ALA A 13 6.31 0.28 -3.42
CA ALA A 13 7.29 0.41 -2.34
C ALA A 13 6.97 -0.50 -1.15
N ILE A 14 5.68 -0.66 -0.82
CA ILE A 14 5.23 -1.65 0.18
C ILE A 14 5.48 -3.06 -0.33
N ALA A 15 5.02 -3.40 -1.54
CA ALA A 15 5.12 -4.75 -2.09
C ALA A 15 6.55 -5.32 -2.11
N ILE A 16 7.57 -4.47 -2.35
CA ILE A 16 8.99 -4.87 -2.31
C ILE A 16 9.63 -4.77 -0.91
N GLY A 17 8.87 -4.38 0.11
CA GLY A 17 9.32 -4.28 1.50
C GLY A 17 10.10 -3.01 1.85
N ALA A 18 10.20 -2.04 0.94
CA ALA A 18 10.92 -0.80 1.17
C ALA A 18 10.14 0.17 2.08
N LYS A 19 8.81 0.18 1.96
CA LYS A 19 7.89 0.98 2.79
C LYS A 19 7.13 0.07 3.75
N LEU A 20 7.38 0.20 5.04
CA LEU A 20 6.72 -0.60 6.08
C LEU A 20 5.78 0.22 6.98
N VAL A 21 5.70 1.53 6.77
CA VAL A 21 4.77 2.41 7.49
C VAL A 21 3.89 3.12 6.48
N GLU A 22 2.58 3.00 6.63
CA GLU A 22 1.57 3.67 5.80
C GLU A 22 0.89 4.80 6.57
N TYR A 23 0.86 6.01 6.01
CA TYR A 23 0.33 7.19 6.69
C TYR A 23 -1.14 7.44 6.30
N ARG A 24 -2.02 7.64 7.29
CA ARG A 24 -3.45 7.89 7.08
C ARG A 24 -4.00 8.93 8.03
N SER A 25 -4.98 9.70 7.58
CA SER A 25 -5.72 10.67 8.41
C SER A 25 -6.76 10.02 9.35
N TRP A 26 -6.83 8.70 9.37
CA TRP A 26 -7.82 7.95 10.16
C TRP A 26 -7.21 6.67 10.73
N LYS A 27 -7.73 6.24 11.88
CA LYS A 27 -7.30 5.04 12.58
C LYS A 27 -8.22 3.85 12.34
N THR A 28 -7.67 2.66 12.60
CA THR A 28 -8.44 1.43 12.73
C THR A 28 -7.96 0.66 13.95
N ASP A 29 -8.87 -0.06 14.60
CA ASP A 29 -8.55 -1.02 15.65
C ASP A 29 -8.17 -2.40 15.06
N TYR A 30 -8.31 -2.59 13.75
CA TYR A 30 -7.96 -3.84 13.07
C TYR A 30 -6.46 -4.11 13.14
N ARG A 31 -6.08 -5.34 13.46
CA ARG A 31 -4.72 -5.90 13.34
C ARG A 31 -4.82 -7.29 12.70
N GLY A 32 -3.85 -7.61 11.85
CA GLY A 32 -3.81 -8.89 11.15
C GLY A 32 -3.68 -8.77 9.62
N PRO A 33 -4.04 -9.82 8.88
CA PRO A 33 -3.78 -9.92 7.44
C PRO A 33 -4.42 -8.81 6.60
N LEU A 34 -3.60 -8.16 5.78
CA LEU A 34 -3.98 -7.04 4.95
C LEU A 34 -3.52 -7.24 3.50
N ALA A 35 -4.46 -7.19 2.56
CA ALA A 35 -4.14 -7.10 1.14
C ALA A 35 -3.76 -5.67 0.76
N ILE A 36 -2.69 -5.54 -0.02
CA ILE A 36 -2.21 -4.27 -0.56
C ILE A 36 -2.70 -4.14 -1.99
N HIS A 37 -3.66 -3.25 -2.20
CA HIS A 37 -4.24 -2.95 -3.51
C HIS A 37 -3.61 -1.69 -4.10
N ALA A 38 -3.08 -1.80 -5.31
CA ALA A 38 -2.63 -0.65 -6.09
C ALA A 38 -3.85 0.03 -6.73
N GLY A 39 -4.12 1.28 -6.34
CA GLY A 39 -5.23 2.07 -6.87
C GLY A 39 -5.14 2.30 -8.39
N CYS A 40 -6.24 2.72 -9.00
CA CYS A 40 -6.31 2.93 -10.46
C CYS A 40 -5.76 4.28 -10.94
N ALA A 41 -5.39 5.18 -10.02
CA ALA A 41 -4.96 6.53 -10.36
C ALA A 41 -3.49 6.53 -10.82
N ILE A 42 -3.23 7.18 -11.95
CA ILE A 42 -1.87 7.41 -12.44
C ILE A 42 -1.11 8.28 -11.42
N PRO A 43 0.09 7.89 -10.98
CA PRO A 43 0.90 8.68 -10.06
C PRO A 43 1.37 10.00 -10.68
N ARG A 44 1.56 11.02 -9.85
CA ARG A 44 2.20 12.28 -10.29
C ARG A 44 3.71 12.09 -10.29
N ILE A 45 4.42 12.88 -11.09
CA ILE A 45 5.90 12.88 -11.12
C ILE A 45 6.51 13.04 -9.72
N THR A 46 5.92 13.93 -8.91
CA THR A 46 6.36 14.18 -7.53
C THR A 46 6.24 12.96 -6.61
N ASP A 47 5.26 12.08 -6.86
CA ASP A 47 5.10 10.87 -6.05
C ASP A 47 6.23 9.87 -6.36
N TRP A 48 6.73 9.86 -7.60
CA TRP A 48 7.92 9.07 -7.98
C TRP A 48 9.17 9.58 -7.29
N ASP A 49 9.40 10.89 -7.36
CA ASP A 49 10.57 11.53 -6.76
C ASP A 49 10.61 11.30 -5.25
N GLU A 50 9.45 11.41 -4.58
CA GLU A 50 9.32 11.12 -3.16
C GLU A 50 9.72 9.69 -2.84
N VAL A 51 9.17 8.70 -3.56
CA VAL A 51 9.46 7.30 -3.26
C VAL A 51 10.93 6.95 -3.56
N ARG A 52 11.49 7.43 -4.66
CA ARG A 52 12.92 7.24 -5.00
C ARG A 52 13.82 7.83 -3.93
N ALA A 53 13.60 9.08 -3.54
CA ALA A 53 14.44 9.77 -2.58
C ALA A 53 14.28 9.20 -1.16
N HIS A 54 13.07 8.89 -0.73
CA HIS A 54 12.79 8.49 0.65
C HIS A 54 13.13 7.03 0.92
N TYR A 55 12.84 6.12 -0.03
CA TYR A 55 13.07 4.69 0.17
C TYR A 55 14.33 4.17 -0.52
N ASN A 56 15.06 5.03 -1.26
CA ASN A 56 16.28 4.68 -2.00
C ASN A 56 16.09 3.45 -2.91
N ILE A 57 14.94 3.40 -3.60
CA ILE A 57 14.60 2.33 -4.54
C ILE A 57 14.67 2.85 -5.97
N ASP A 58 15.27 2.03 -6.84
CA ASP A 58 15.24 2.27 -8.27
C ASP A 58 13.90 1.78 -8.81
N LEU A 59 13.03 2.72 -9.16
CA LEU A 59 11.72 2.44 -9.73
C LEU A 59 11.85 2.46 -11.25
N PRO A 60 11.33 1.44 -11.96
CA PRO A 60 11.34 1.43 -13.42
C PRO A 60 10.79 2.73 -13.99
N ASP A 61 11.52 3.28 -14.96
CA ASP A 61 11.17 4.54 -15.63
C ASP A 61 9.96 4.40 -16.56
N ASP A 62 9.70 3.18 -17.03
CA ASP A 62 8.50 2.86 -17.78
C ASP A 62 7.32 2.59 -16.85
N GLN A 63 6.19 3.21 -17.18
CA GLN A 63 4.98 3.28 -16.37
C GLN A 63 4.23 1.93 -16.24
N GLU A 64 4.92 0.79 -16.29
CA GLU A 64 4.36 -0.58 -16.20
C GLU A 64 3.94 -0.98 -14.78
N PHE A 65 3.53 -0.01 -13.97
CA PHE A 65 2.99 -0.33 -12.67
C PHE A 65 1.61 -0.91 -12.81
N VAL A 66 1.42 -2.03 -12.12
CA VAL A 66 0.12 -2.64 -11.97
C VAL A 66 -0.80 -1.64 -11.24
N LEU A 67 -1.93 -1.36 -11.86
CA LEU A 67 -3.01 -0.53 -11.34
C LEU A 67 -4.27 -1.38 -11.23
N GLY A 68 -5.14 -1.05 -10.26
CA GLY A 68 -6.43 -1.71 -10.11
C GLY A 68 -6.33 -3.19 -9.71
N ALA A 69 -5.29 -3.57 -8.98
CA ALA A 69 -5.06 -4.94 -8.56
C ALA A 69 -4.46 -5.03 -7.17
N ILE A 70 -4.69 -6.16 -6.50
CA ILE A 70 -3.91 -6.54 -5.34
C ILE A 70 -2.53 -7.00 -5.80
N VAL A 71 -1.48 -6.44 -5.19
CA VAL A 71 -0.08 -6.66 -5.59
C VAL A 71 0.75 -7.35 -4.49
N ALA A 72 0.32 -7.29 -3.24
CA ALA A 72 0.99 -7.91 -2.11
C ALA A 72 0.01 -8.23 -0.98
N THR A 73 0.45 -9.09 -0.06
CA THR A 73 -0.13 -9.21 1.28
C THR A 73 0.84 -8.68 2.32
N ALA A 74 0.32 -8.28 3.47
CA ALA A 74 1.07 -7.82 4.63
C ALA A 74 0.30 -8.16 5.91
N GLU A 75 0.91 -7.90 7.06
CA GLU A 75 0.24 -7.92 8.35
C GLU A 75 0.26 -6.53 8.98
N LEU A 76 -0.92 -5.98 9.29
CA LEU A 76 -1.04 -4.73 10.05
C LEU A 76 -0.86 -5.04 11.53
N ILE A 77 0.31 -4.71 12.07
CA ILE A 77 0.70 -5.08 13.44
C ILE A 77 0.49 -3.96 14.44
N ASN A 78 0.52 -2.70 14.01
CA ASN A 78 0.28 -1.57 14.89
C ASN A 78 -0.31 -0.36 14.15
N VAL A 79 -0.98 0.51 14.90
CA VAL A 79 -1.39 1.84 14.46
C VAL A 79 -1.07 2.81 15.58
N THR A 80 -0.18 3.77 15.32
CA THR A 80 0.27 4.81 16.25
C THR A 80 -0.08 6.21 15.71
N GLY A 81 0.13 7.24 16.51
CA GLY A 81 -0.20 8.62 16.16
C GLY A 81 -1.55 9.07 16.70
N ASP A 82 -1.99 10.25 16.27
CA ASP A 82 -3.17 10.93 16.78
C ASP A 82 -3.89 11.73 15.69
N ALA A 83 -4.99 12.39 16.07
CA ALA A 83 -5.80 13.15 15.13
C ALA A 83 -5.11 14.44 14.64
N ASP A 84 -4.11 14.95 15.36
CA ASP A 84 -3.44 16.20 15.04
C ASP A 84 -2.31 15.98 14.02
N THR A 85 -1.59 14.86 14.16
CA THR A 85 -0.42 14.50 13.34
C THR A 85 -0.72 13.46 12.27
N GLY A 86 -1.84 12.74 12.40
CA GLY A 86 -2.18 11.58 11.58
C GLY A 86 -1.72 10.27 12.19
N TYR A 87 -2.07 9.17 11.53
CA TYR A 87 -1.83 7.82 11.99
C TYR A 87 -0.82 7.08 11.11
N GLU A 88 0.09 6.39 11.78
CA GLU A 88 1.07 5.50 11.18
C GLU A 88 0.58 4.06 11.28
N TRP A 89 0.41 3.40 10.14
CA TRP A 89 0.01 2.00 10.05
C TRP A 89 1.25 1.16 9.81
N HIS A 90 1.67 0.41 10.82
CA HIS A 90 2.89 -0.38 10.81
C HIS A 90 2.62 -1.76 10.21
N LEU A 91 3.31 -2.06 9.12
CA LEU A 91 3.19 -3.29 8.35
C LEU A 91 4.38 -4.21 8.63
N SER A 92 4.12 -5.50 8.65
CA SER A 92 5.14 -6.54 8.69
C SER A 92 4.79 -7.69 7.75
N SER A 93 5.69 -8.67 7.62
CA SER A 93 5.45 -9.90 6.84
C SER A 93 4.94 -9.60 5.42
N VAL A 94 5.50 -8.56 4.78
CA VAL A 94 5.07 -8.14 3.45
C VAL A 94 5.55 -9.16 2.41
N MET A 95 4.61 -9.68 1.63
CA MET A 95 4.86 -10.70 0.61
C MET A 95 4.26 -10.23 -0.72
N PRO A 96 5.07 -9.93 -1.74
CA PRO A 96 4.56 -9.63 -3.07
C PRO A 96 3.87 -10.85 -3.67
N LEU A 97 2.77 -10.63 -4.39
CA LEU A 97 2.11 -11.69 -5.13
C LEU A 97 2.91 -12.03 -6.38
N SER A 98 3.03 -13.32 -6.69
CA SER A 98 3.67 -13.78 -7.94
C SER A 98 2.91 -13.30 -9.19
N LYS A 99 1.60 -13.08 -9.06
CA LYS A 99 0.75 -12.46 -10.08
C LYS A 99 -0.25 -11.53 -9.39
N PRO A 100 -0.44 -10.29 -9.88
CA PRO A 100 -1.46 -9.42 -9.35
C PRO A 100 -2.87 -9.97 -9.55
N VAL A 101 -3.77 -9.65 -8.62
CA VAL A 101 -5.18 -10.04 -8.70
C VAL A 101 -6.03 -8.81 -9.00
N ASN A 102 -6.57 -8.72 -10.21
CA ASN A 102 -7.39 -7.59 -10.64
C ASN A 102 -8.68 -7.51 -9.82
N CYS A 103 -8.94 -6.35 -9.21
CA CYS A 103 -10.19 -6.07 -8.52
C CYS A 103 -10.40 -4.57 -8.34
N LEU A 104 -11.66 -4.15 -8.18
CA LEU A 104 -11.96 -2.76 -7.87
C LEU A 104 -11.58 -2.43 -6.42
N GLY A 105 -10.74 -1.42 -6.24
CA GLY A 105 -10.41 -0.87 -4.92
C GLY A 105 -11.59 -0.11 -4.32
N LYS A 106 -11.59 0.04 -2.99
CA LYS A 106 -12.60 0.81 -2.25
C LYS A 106 -11.92 1.78 -1.26
N LEU A 107 -12.71 2.76 -0.79
CA LEU A 107 -12.27 3.67 0.27
C LEU A 107 -12.21 2.95 1.63
N ARG A 108 -11.36 3.48 2.52
CA ARG A 108 -11.09 2.92 3.86
C ARG A 108 -10.63 1.46 3.78
N LEU A 109 -10.69 0.74 4.90
CA LEU A 109 -10.52 -0.70 4.92
C LEU A 109 -11.76 -1.36 4.31
N TRP A 110 -11.54 -2.31 3.42
CA TRP A 110 -12.61 -3.05 2.75
C TRP A 110 -12.36 -4.55 2.80
N GLU A 111 -13.41 -5.33 2.57
CA GLU A 111 -13.33 -6.80 2.52
C GLU A 111 -13.07 -7.28 1.10
N THR A 112 -12.16 -8.24 0.97
CA THR A 112 -11.88 -8.98 -0.25
C THR A 112 -11.92 -10.48 -0.03
N ASP A 113 -12.37 -11.20 -1.05
CA ASP A 113 -12.49 -12.66 -1.15
C ASP A 113 -11.68 -13.23 -2.32
N VAL A 114 -10.87 -12.40 -3.00
CA VAL A 114 -10.12 -12.79 -4.20
C VAL A 114 -8.69 -13.29 -3.90
N LEU A 115 -8.37 -13.54 -2.63
CA LEU A 115 -7.10 -14.08 -2.14
C LEU A 115 -7.30 -15.33 -1.31
#